data_AF-A0A4U8SL30-F1
#
_entry.id   AF-A0A4U8SL30-F1
#
_cell.length_a   1.000
_cell.length_b   1.000
_cell.length_c   1.000
_cell.angle_alpha   90.00
_cell.angle_beta   90.00
_cell.angle_gamma   90.00
#
_symmetry.space_group_name_H-M   'P 1'
#
loop_
_entity.id
_entity.type
_entity.pdbx_description
1 polymer ?
#
loop_
_entity_poly.entity_id
_entity_poly.type
_entity_poly.pdbx_seq_one_letter_code
_entity_poly.pdbx_strand_id
1 'polypeptide(L)'
;MMCSDKILCEMHKIRHCIAKKALQTQKIDVFGKFNGGTYLPHKADSLQKYRFQIVVENDLTAYYFTEKILDCFAAQCIPIYLGAREIHQFFNPNGIITFTPDTPLEEILKMCNEKEYLARLKAVLDNYHRVLPYQNMNDIFYEEYFTNKPKRFTGIR
;
A
#
# COMPACT_ATOMS: atom_id res chain seq x y z
N MET A 1 4.37 0.50 6.42
CA MET A 1 5.18 0.21 5.21
C MET A 1 5.64 -1.24 5.21
N MET A 2 5.54 -1.94 4.08
CA MET A 2 6.12 -3.29 3.91
C MET A 2 7.44 -3.21 3.13
N CYS A 3 8.51 -3.85 3.61
CA CYS A 3 9.80 -3.89 2.93
C CYS A 3 10.47 -5.27 3.04
N SER A 4 10.78 -5.87 1.87
CA SER A 4 11.64 -7.05 1.78
C SER A 4 13.13 -6.66 1.81
N ASP A 5 13.94 -7.62 2.21
CA ASP A 5 15.40 -7.70 2.16
C ASP A 5 16.03 -7.70 0.75
N LYS A 6 15.23 -7.88 -0.32
CA LYS A 6 15.75 -7.88 -1.70
C LYS A 6 16.34 -6.53 -2.11
N ILE A 7 17.50 -6.57 -2.77
CA ILE A 7 18.20 -5.41 -3.36
C ILE A 7 18.63 -5.75 -4.80
N LEU A 8 17.65 -5.94 -5.68
CA LEU A 8 17.87 -6.33 -7.08
C LEU A 8 17.77 -5.18 -8.09
N CYS A 9 17.22 -4.03 -7.69
CA CYS A 9 17.00 -2.88 -8.57
C CYS A 9 17.16 -1.57 -7.81
N GLU A 10 17.26 -0.44 -8.52
CA GLU A 10 17.39 0.89 -7.90
C GLU A 10 16.21 1.22 -6.98
N MET A 11 14.99 0.85 -7.40
CA MET A 11 13.80 1.06 -6.58
C MET A 11 13.82 0.27 -5.28
N HIS A 12 14.49 -0.89 -5.23
CA HIS A 12 14.71 -1.60 -3.96
C HIS A 12 15.61 -0.80 -3.01
N LYS A 13 16.68 -0.18 -3.54
CA LYS A 13 17.58 0.68 -2.75
C LYS A 13 16.83 1.91 -2.21
N ILE A 14 16.02 2.56 -3.04
CA ILE A 14 15.17 3.70 -2.64
C ILE A 14 14.20 3.26 -1.54
N ARG A 15 13.51 2.14 -1.71
CA ARG A 15 12.61 1.59 -0.70
C ARG A 15 13.33 1.32 0.63
N HIS A 16 14.54 0.76 0.58
CA HIS A 16 15.38 0.53 1.77
C HIS A 16 15.78 1.85 2.44
N CYS A 17 16.18 2.87 1.67
CA CYS A 17 16.52 4.19 2.20
C CYS A 17 15.32 4.83 2.93
N ILE A 18 14.12 4.75 2.33
CA ILE A 18 12.88 5.23 2.96
C ILE A 18 12.59 4.43 4.24
N ALA A 19 12.70 3.10 4.20
CA ALA A 19 12.48 2.24 5.36
C ALA A 19 13.45 2.55 6.52
N LYS A 20 14.74 2.81 6.23
CA LYS A 20 15.72 3.23 7.24
C LYS A 20 15.34 4.56 7.90
N LYS A 21 14.98 5.56 7.09
CA LYS A 21 14.52 6.86 7.61
C LYS A 21 13.24 6.68 8.44
N ALA A 22 12.29 5.88 7.97
CA ALA A 22 11.05 5.59 8.67
C ALA A 22 11.29 5.00 10.08
N LEU A 23 12.21 4.04 10.21
CA LEU A 23 12.58 3.47 11.51
C LEU A 23 13.16 4.51 12.49
N GLN A 24 13.88 5.51 11.99
CA GLN A 24 14.43 6.59 12.84
C GLN A 24 13.34 7.53 13.37
N THR A 25 12.23 7.71 12.62
CA THR A 25 11.16 8.63 13.04
C THR A 25 10.28 8.09 14.16
N GLN A 26 10.22 6.76 14.36
CA GLN A 26 9.26 6.07 15.23
C GLN A 26 7.77 6.39 14.98
N LYS A 27 7.45 7.03 13.84
CA LYS A 27 6.08 7.40 13.44
C LYS A 27 5.50 6.48 12.37
N ILE A 28 6.31 5.58 11.83
CA ILE A 28 5.95 4.68 10.74
C ILE A 28 6.33 3.27 11.13
N ASP A 29 5.34 2.39 11.16
CA ASP A 29 5.59 0.96 11.34
C ASP A 29 6.12 0.36 10.03
N VAL A 30 7.30 -0.26 10.13
CA VAL A 30 7.98 -0.93 9.02
C VAL A 30 7.95 -2.43 9.28
N PHE A 31 7.36 -3.18 8.35
CA PHE A 31 7.18 -4.62 8.41
C PHE A 31 8.02 -5.32 7.34
N GLY A 32 8.33 -6.60 7.56
CA GLY A 32 9.04 -7.46 6.61
C GLY A 32 10.48 -7.75 7.01
N LYS A 33 11.23 -8.39 6.10
CA LYS A 33 12.56 -8.96 6.39
C LYS A 33 13.72 -7.97 6.27
N PHE A 34 13.44 -6.75 5.82
CA PHE A 34 14.47 -5.74 5.51
C PHE A 34 15.50 -5.51 6.63
N ASN A 35 15.08 -5.47 7.89
CA ASN A 35 15.93 -5.18 9.05
C ASN A 35 16.10 -6.42 9.96
N GLY A 36 16.12 -7.63 9.40
CA GLY A 36 16.11 -8.87 10.17
C GLY A 36 14.77 -9.18 10.83
N GLY A 37 13.72 -8.44 10.47
CA GLY A 37 12.35 -8.69 10.91
C GLY A 37 11.79 -10.03 10.44
N THR A 38 10.75 -10.49 11.13
CA THR A 38 10.11 -11.76 10.84
C THR A 38 9.12 -11.68 9.67
N TYR A 39 8.80 -12.84 9.11
CA TYR A 39 7.73 -12.95 8.14
C TYR A 39 6.39 -12.61 8.80
N LEU A 40 5.63 -11.70 8.19
CA LEU A 40 4.28 -11.38 8.64
C LEU A 40 3.32 -12.44 8.06
N PRO A 41 2.67 -13.28 8.89
CA PRO A 41 1.84 -14.38 8.41
C PRO A 41 0.65 -13.90 7.58
N HIS A 42 0.08 -12.74 7.94
CA HIS A 42 -1.03 -12.13 7.22
C HIS A 42 -0.66 -10.70 6.82
N LYS A 43 -0.56 -10.43 5.51
CA LYS A 43 -0.34 -9.07 4.99
C LYS A 43 -1.37 -8.06 5.52
N ALA A 44 -2.59 -8.53 5.75
CA ALA A 44 -3.69 -7.75 6.30
C ALA A 44 -3.31 -7.03 7.61
N ASP A 45 -2.46 -7.63 8.45
CA ASP A 45 -2.05 -7.01 9.72
C ASP A 45 -1.25 -5.72 9.52
N SER A 46 -0.55 -5.59 8.38
CA SER A 46 0.20 -4.38 8.02
C SER A 46 -0.65 -3.29 7.37
N LEU A 47 -1.93 -3.56 7.11
CA LEU A 47 -2.83 -2.69 6.35
C LEU A 47 -4.10 -2.33 7.16
N GLN A 48 -4.68 -3.32 7.85
CA GLN A 48 -5.96 -3.20 8.53
C GLN A 48 -5.97 -2.21 9.71
N LYS A 49 -4.80 -1.83 10.23
CA LYS A 49 -4.65 -0.92 11.37
C LYS A 49 -4.27 0.51 10.95
N TYR A 50 -4.07 0.76 9.66
CA TYR A 50 -3.52 2.02 9.16
C TYR A 50 -4.45 2.67 8.15
N ARG A 51 -4.45 4.00 8.10
CA ARG A 51 -5.16 4.79 7.08
C ARG A 51 -4.30 5.12 5.86
N PHE A 52 -2.98 5.08 6.02
CA PHE A 52 -2.00 5.41 4.99
C PHE A 52 -0.98 4.29 4.89
N GLN A 53 -0.49 4.03 3.67
CA GLN A 53 0.56 3.03 3.45
C GLN A 53 1.57 3.56 2.44
N ILE A 54 2.85 3.53 2.81
CA ILE A 54 3.93 3.81 1.86
C ILE A 54 4.10 2.61 0.94
N VAL A 55 3.90 2.85 -0.36
CA VAL A 55 3.93 1.85 -1.42
C VAL A 55 4.98 2.25 -2.44
N VAL A 56 6.07 1.49 -2.48
CA VAL A 56 7.17 1.66 -3.43
C VAL A 56 7.28 0.41 -4.30
N GLU A 57 7.01 0.58 -5.60
CA GLU A 57 7.13 -0.49 -6.58
C GLU A 57 8.58 -0.83 -6.89
N ASN A 58 8.81 -1.93 -7.58
CA ASN A 58 10.15 -2.37 -7.95
C ASN A 58 10.67 -1.68 -9.22
N ASP A 59 9.84 -0.88 -9.90
CA ASP A 59 10.20 -0.15 -11.12
C ASP A 59 9.38 1.14 -11.23
N LEU A 60 9.88 2.11 -12.00
CA LEU A 60 9.30 3.43 -12.22
C LEU A 60 9.03 3.66 -13.72
N THR A 61 8.16 2.83 -14.29
CA THR A 61 7.73 2.92 -15.70
C THR A 61 6.30 3.45 -15.80
N ALA A 62 5.77 3.60 -17.02
CA ALA A 62 4.43 4.18 -17.23
C ALA A 62 3.33 3.35 -16.54
N TYR A 63 3.31 2.04 -16.75
CA TYR A 63 2.17 1.18 -16.40
C TYR A 63 2.49 0.08 -15.37
N TYR A 64 3.71 0.04 -14.82
CA TYR A 64 4.11 -1.02 -13.89
C TYR A 64 3.62 -0.73 -12.46
N PHE A 65 2.55 -1.40 -12.08
CA PHE A 65 2.10 -1.53 -10.68
C PHE A 65 1.86 -2.99 -10.35
N THR A 66 1.93 -3.33 -9.07
CA THR A 66 1.81 -4.73 -8.60
C THR A 66 0.76 -4.85 -7.52
N GLU A 67 0.66 -6.02 -6.89
CA GLU A 67 -0.23 -6.27 -5.76
C GLU A 67 -0.06 -5.26 -4.61
N LYS A 68 1.07 -4.56 -4.51
CA LYS A 68 1.34 -3.65 -3.38
C LYS A 68 0.35 -2.49 -3.30
N ILE A 69 0.05 -1.85 -4.43
CA ILE A 69 -0.95 -0.77 -4.46
C ILE A 69 -2.38 -1.33 -4.40
N LEU A 70 -2.60 -2.52 -4.97
CA LEU A 70 -3.90 -3.19 -4.95
C LEU A 70 -4.29 -3.59 -3.51
N ASP A 71 -3.37 -4.20 -2.77
CA ASP A 71 -3.53 -4.55 -1.36
C ASP A 71 -3.87 -3.30 -0.52
N CYS A 72 -3.28 -2.15 -0.87
CA CYS A 72 -3.56 -0.87 -0.22
C CYS A 72 -5.00 -0.40 -0.43
N PHE A 73 -5.47 -0.41 -1.68
CA PHE A 73 -6.86 -0.05 -2.00
C PHE A 73 -7.87 -1.02 -1.41
N ALA A 74 -7.57 -2.33 -1.43
CA ALA A 74 -8.44 -3.36 -0.87
C ALA A 74 -8.62 -3.19 0.65
N ALA A 75 -7.61 -2.63 1.33
CA ALA A 75 -7.67 -2.29 2.75
C ALA A 75 -8.25 -0.90 3.05
N GLN A 76 -8.73 -0.17 2.03
CA GLN A 76 -9.19 1.23 2.12
C GLN A 76 -8.13 2.17 2.72
N CYS A 77 -6.85 1.89 2.45
CA CYS A 77 -5.76 2.78 2.81
C CYS A 77 -5.48 3.76 1.66
N ILE A 78 -4.98 4.95 1.99
CA ILE A 78 -4.42 5.89 1.01
C ILE A 78 -2.97 5.50 0.73
N PRO A 79 -2.62 5.10 -0.51
CA PRO A 79 -1.24 4.84 -0.86
C PRO A 79 -0.45 6.14 -0.97
N ILE A 80 0.69 6.19 -0.28
CA ILE A 80 1.78 7.13 -0.54
C ILE A 80 2.69 6.43 -1.54
N TYR A 81 2.51 6.75 -2.81
CA TYR A 81 2.86 5.90 -3.95
C TYR A 81 4.06 6.42 -4.74
N LEU A 82 4.98 5.50 -5.04
CA LEU A 82 6.08 5.69 -5.99
C LEU A 82 6.20 4.42 -6.87
N GLY A 83 5.82 4.55 -8.14
CA GLY A 83 5.73 3.42 -9.09
C GLY A 83 5.25 3.87 -10.47
N ALA A 84 4.17 3.27 -10.98
CA ALA A 84 3.57 3.59 -12.27
C ALA A 84 3.29 5.10 -12.42
N ARG A 85 3.84 5.74 -13.47
CA ARG A 85 3.61 7.17 -13.76
C ARG A 85 2.18 7.44 -14.23
N GLU A 86 1.60 6.47 -14.93
CA GLU A 86 0.25 6.54 -15.52
C GLU A 86 -0.79 5.85 -14.64
N ILE A 87 -0.57 5.74 -13.32
CA ILE A 87 -1.49 5.06 -12.40
C ILE A 87 -2.91 5.66 -12.40
N HIS A 88 -3.01 6.95 -12.74
CA HIS A 88 -4.26 7.71 -12.84
C HIS A 88 -5.20 7.20 -13.95
N GLN A 89 -4.68 6.44 -14.92
CA GLN A 89 -5.50 5.81 -15.96
C GLN A 89 -6.33 4.64 -15.42
N PHE A 90 -5.90 4.02 -14.32
CA PHE A 90 -6.57 2.85 -13.72
C PHE A 90 -7.33 3.21 -12.45
N PHE A 91 -6.75 4.09 -11.64
CA PHE A 91 -7.25 4.46 -10.31
C PHE A 91 -7.47 5.96 -10.17
N ASN A 92 -8.37 6.34 -9.28
CA ASN A 92 -8.67 7.72 -8.95
C ASN A 92 -7.46 8.41 -8.31
N PRO A 93 -6.86 9.41 -8.97
CA PRO A 93 -5.65 10.07 -8.48
C PRO A 93 -5.90 10.85 -7.19
N ASN A 94 -7.14 11.28 -6.90
CA ASN A 94 -7.46 11.99 -5.65
C ASN A 94 -7.34 11.08 -4.42
N GLY A 95 -7.39 9.75 -4.62
CA GLY A 95 -7.20 8.76 -3.57
C GLY A 95 -5.74 8.32 -3.40
N ILE A 96 -4.79 8.94 -4.11
CA ILE A 96 -3.38 8.58 -4.14
C ILE A 96 -2.54 9.80 -3.76
N ILE A 97 -1.52 9.62 -2.94
CA ILE A 97 -0.51 10.64 -2.66
C ILE A 97 0.76 10.22 -3.38
N THR A 98 1.15 10.93 -4.44
CA THR A 98 2.41 10.66 -5.15
C THR A 98 3.55 11.46 -4.55
N PHE A 99 4.77 10.94 -4.63
CA PHE A 99 5.99 11.61 -4.17
C PHE A 99 7.18 11.22 -5.06
N THR A 100 8.30 11.92 -4.91
CA THR A 100 9.57 11.61 -5.59
C THR A 100 10.58 11.01 -4.61
N PRO A 101 11.63 10.30 -5.07
CA PRO A 101 12.68 9.77 -4.19
C PRO A 101 13.33 10.83 -3.27
N ASP A 102 13.32 12.09 -3.70
CA ASP A 102 13.92 13.22 -2.98
C ASP A 102 12.94 13.91 -2.01
N THR A 103 11.65 13.55 -2.04
CA THR A 103 10.65 14.14 -1.14
C THR A 103 10.98 13.81 0.32
N PRO A 104 11.11 14.83 1.21
CA PRO A 104 11.36 14.60 2.62
C PRO A 104 10.25 13.79 3.29
N LEU A 105 10.63 12.85 4.16
CA LEU A 105 9.66 11.98 4.83
C LEU A 105 8.75 12.77 5.78
N GLU A 106 9.25 13.88 6.31
CA GLU A 106 8.53 14.80 7.17
C GLU A 106 7.36 15.48 6.43
N GLU A 107 7.50 15.75 5.13
CA GLU A 107 6.41 16.31 4.31
C GLU A 107 5.31 15.29 4.09
N ILE A 108 5.69 14.04 3.80
CA ILE A 108 4.76 12.92 3.72
C ILE A 108 3.98 12.77 5.03
N LEU A 109 4.69 12.78 6.16
CA LEU A 109 4.09 12.60 7.48
C LEU A 109 3.09 13.71 7.85
N LYS A 110 3.30 14.95 7.39
CA LYS A 110 2.34 16.06 7.62
C LYS A 110 0.99 15.80 6.96
N MET A 111 0.98 15.12 5.80
CA MET A 111 -0.25 14.75 5.08
C MET A 111 -0.98 13.55 5.70
N CYS A 112 -0.31 12.77 6.55
CA CYS A 112 -0.85 11.55 7.15
C CYS A 112 -1.68 11.85 8.41
N ASN A 113 -2.83 12.47 8.26
CA ASN A 113 -3.74 12.75 9.37
C ASN A 113 -5.20 12.37 9.05
N GLU A 114 -6.04 12.30 10.08
CA GLU A 114 -7.44 11.87 9.94
C GLU A 114 -8.26 12.80 9.05
N LYS A 115 -8.04 14.11 9.15
CA LYS A 115 -8.75 15.10 8.32
C LYS A 115 -8.48 14.87 6.84
N GLU A 116 -7.22 14.65 6.47
CA GLU A 116 -6.83 14.35 5.08
C GLU A 116 -7.43 13.02 4.59
N TYR A 117 -7.47 12.00 5.46
CA TYR A 117 -8.10 10.73 5.13
C TYR A 117 -9.60 10.91 4.84
N LEU A 118 -10.32 11.58 5.73
CA LEU A 118 -11.76 11.82 5.58
C LEU A 118 -12.06 12.69 4.36
N ALA A 119 -11.23 13.71 4.07
CA ALA A 119 -11.37 14.54 2.88
C ALA A 119 -11.23 13.73 1.57
N ARG A 120 -10.45 12.66 1.59
CA ARG A 120 -10.21 11.77 0.44
C ARG A 120 -11.11 10.53 0.43
N LEU A 121 -11.97 10.33 1.43
CA LEU A 121 -12.74 9.11 1.62
C LEU A 121 -13.54 8.71 0.37
N LYS A 122 -14.14 9.66 -0.33
CA LYS A 122 -14.85 9.40 -1.58
C LYS A 122 -13.95 8.76 -2.65
N ALA A 123 -12.72 9.23 -2.79
CA ALA A 123 -11.76 8.69 -3.74
C ALA A 123 -11.15 7.35 -3.26
N VAL A 124 -11.00 7.17 -1.94
CA VAL A 124 -10.60 5.89 -1.33
C VAL A 124 -11.63 4.81 -1.65
N LEU A 125 -12.92 5.11 -1.50
CA LEU A 125 -13.99 4.16 -1.80
C LEU A 125 -14.10 3.87 -3.30
N ASP A 126 -13.92 4.87 -4.17
CA ASP A 126 -13.84 4.65 -5.62
C ASP A 126 -12.69 3.69 -5.98
N ASN A 127 -11.49 3.89 -5.39
CA ASN A 127 -10.35 3.00 -5.60
C ASN A 127 -10.56 1.60 -5.01
N TYR A 128 -11.23 1.48 -3.86
CA TYR A 128 -11.66 0.19 -3.32
C TYR A 128 -12.55 -0.55 -4.32
N HIS A 129 -13.54 0.11 -4.94
CA HIS A 129 -14.38 -0.54 -5.93
C HIS A 129 -13.62 -0.93 -7.20
N ARG A 130 -12.70 -0.07 -7.67
CA ARG A 130 -11.84 -0.35 -8.84
C ARG A 130 -10.89 -1.52 -8.63
N VAL A 131 -10.52 -1.83 -7.39
CA VAL A 131 -9.62 -2.95 -7.10
C VAL A 131 -10.35 -4.30 -7.03
N LEU A 132 -11.67 -4.32 -6.81
CA LEU A 132 -12.43 -5.57 -6.67
C LEU A 132 -12.27 -6.52 -7.87
N PRO A 133 -12.27 -6.06 -9.14
CA PRO A 133 -12.04 -6.93 -10.29
C PRO A 133 -10.64 -7.54 -10.37
N TYR A 134 -9.65 -6.98 -9.65
CA TYR A 134 -8.30 -7.53 -9.57
C TYR A 134 -8.18 -8.69 -8.57
N GLN A 135 -9.24 -8.97 -7.81
CA GLN A 135 -9.26 -10.11 -6.91
C GLN A 135 -9.22 -11.41 -7.71
N ASN A 136 -8.37 -12.34 -7.26
CA ASN A 136 -8.25 -13.64 -7.91
C ASN A 136 -9.55 -14.42 -7.71
N MET A 137 -10.24 -14.70 -8.81
CA MET A 137 -11.50 -15.44 -8.80
C MET A 137 -11.34 -16.85 -8.22
N ASN A 138 -10.19 -17.50 -8.43
CA ASN A 138 -9.92 -18.81 -7.81
C ASN A 138 -9.81 -18.71 -6.29
N ASP A 139 -9.27 -17.60 -5.77
CA ASP A 139 -9.24 -17.37 -4.31
C ASP A 139 -10.64 -17.16 -3.77
N ILE A 140 -11.50 -16.43 -4.51
CA ILE A 140 -12.91 -16.23 -4.12
C ILE A 140 -13.65 -17.58 -4.09
N PHE A 141 -13.54 -18.38 -5.16
CA PHE A 141 -14.15 -19.71 -5.21
C PHE A 141 -13.64 -20.61 -4.08
N TYR A 142 -12.32 -20.60 -3.83
CA TYR A 142 -11.74 -21.39 -2.75
C TYR A 142 -12.27 -20.95 -1.38
N GLU A 143 -12.30 -19.65 -1.11
CA GLU A 143 -12.79 -19.13 0.17
C GLU A 143 -14.27 -19.40 0.39
N GLU A 144 -15.11 -19.22 -0.63
CA GLU A 144 -16.56 -19.39 -0.54
C GLU A 144 -17.01 -20.86 -0.45
N TYR A 145 -16.37 -21.75 -1.22
CA TYR A 145 -16.85 -23.13 -1.38
C TYR A 145 -15.98 -24.15 -0.64
N PHE A 146 -14.72 -23.82 -0.33
CA PHE A 146 -13.74 -24.77 0.20
C PHE A 146 -13.13 -24.37 1.55
N THR A 147 -13.53 -23.23 2.15
CA THR A 147 -13.08 -22.84 3.51
C THR A 147 -14.21 -22.41 4.44
N ASN A 148 -14.04 -22.63 5.74
CA ASN A 148 -14.92 -22.10 6.81
C ASN A 148 -14.42 -20.75 7.37
N LYS A 149 -13.60 -20.01 6.63
CA LYS A 149 -13.05 -18.72 7.12
C LYS A 149 -14.16 -17.66 7.20
N PRO A 150 -14.09 -16.72 8.16
CA PRO A 150 -14.96 -15.56 8.14
C PRO A 150 -14.74 -14.79 6.83
N LYS A 151 -15.85 -14.36 6.20
CA LYS A 151 -15.82 -13.63 4.93
C LYS A 151 -14.89 -12.41 5.05
N ARG A 152 -14.08 -12.16 4.01
CA ARG A 152 -13.19 -10.98 3.94
C ARG A 152 -14.00 -9.71 4.23
N PHE A 153 -13.38 -8.74 4.88
CA PHE A 153 -14.02 -7.48 5.26
C PHE A 153 -14.68 -6.81 4.05
N THR A 154 -16.01 -6.76 4.03
CA THR A 154 -16.83 -6.14 2.97
C THR A 154 -17.41 -4.79 3.38
N GLY A 155 -17.03 -4.28 4.56
CA GLY A 155 -17.53 -3.02 5.11
C GLY A 155 -16.76 -1.80 4.62
N ILE A 156 -17.39 -0.64 4.74
CA ILE A 156 -16.71 0.66 4.71
C ILE A 156 -16.13 0.90 6.10
N ARG A 157 -14.86 1.33 6.20
CA ARG A 157 -14.21 1.69 7.46
C ARG A 157 -14.73 2.99 8.07
#